data_AF-A0A9X3SDP2-F1
#
_entry.id   AF-A0A9X3SDP2-F1
#
_cell.length_a   1.000
_cell.length_b   1.000
_cell.length_c   1.000
_cell.angle_alpha   90.00
_cell.angle_beta   90.00
_cell.angle_gamma   90.00
#
_symmetry.space_group_name_H-M   'P 1'
#
loop_
_entity.id
_entity.type
_entity.pdbx_description
1 polymer ?
#
loop_
_entity_poly.entity_id
_entity_poly.type
_entity_poly.pdbx_seq_one_letter_code
_entity_poly.pdbx_strand_id
1 'polypeptide(L)'
;MNTTALLVAGAGFGGPAFRDHPGPPPFHPMIGVSMLLLLLALGVIAYLLVSRAKGGPPWAHHARRAHHQPPEAAARQVLAERFARGDISVEEFLERASVLNWTPGAGEGKRR
;
A
#
# COMPACT_ATOMS: atom_id res chain seq x y z
N MET A 1 14.15 84.85 -34.40
CA MET A 1 14.86 84.50 -33.15
C MET A 1 13.81 83.88 -32.23
N ASN A 2 13.37 82.65 -32.52
CA ASN A 2 12.21 82.05 -31.86
C ASN A 2 12.45 80.54 -31.73
N THR A 3 12.90 80.18 -30.54
CA THR A 3 13.28 78.87 -30.06
C THR A 3 12.04 78.06 -29.65
N THR A 4 12.23 76.75 -29.39
CA THR A 4 11.34 75.79 -28.70
C THR A 4 10.19 75.14 -29.49
N ALA A 5 10.52 74.05 -30.21
CA ALA A 5 9.65 72.89 -30.31
C ALA A 5 10.18 71.82 -29.33
N LEU A 6 9.44 71.55 -28.25
CA LEU A 6 9.73 70.46 -27.31
C LEU A 6 9.32 69.14 -27.96
N LEU A 7 10.31 68.31 -28.29
CA LEU A 7 10.14 66.94 -28.74
C LEU A 7 9.73 66.05 -27.56
N VAL A 8 8.54 65.47 -27.67
CA VAL A 8 8.03 64.37 -26.86
C VAL A 8 9.03 63.22 -26.88
N ALA A 9 9.48 62.80 -25.70
CA ALA A 9 10.31 61.63 -25.49
C ALA A 9 9.52 60.36 -25.81
N GLY A 10 9.76 59.79 -27.00
CA GLY A 10 9.36 58.43 -27.34
C GLY A 10 10.26 57.43 -26.63
N ALA A 11 9.78 56.82 -25.55
CA ALA A 11 10.38 55.63 -24.96
C ALA A 11 10.17 54.44 -25.91
N GLY A 12 11.10 54.27 -26.84
CA GLY A 12 11.09 53.20 -27.84
C GLY A 12 12.51 52.82 -28.25
N PHE A 13 13.37 52.54 -27.28
CA PHE A 13 14.70 51.97 -27.56
C PHE A 13 14.59 50.45 -27.69
N GLY A 14 14.30 50.01 -28.91
CA GLY A 14 14.62 48.65 -29.37
C GLY A 14 16.13 48.52 -29.53
N GLY A 15 16.77 47.75 -28.64
CA GLY A 15 18.15 47.30 -28.79
C GLY A 15 18.19 45.84 -29.25
N PRO A 16 18.98 45.47 -30.27
CA PRO A 16 19.11 44.10 -30.75
C PRO A 16 20.12 43.27 -29.92
N ALA A 17 19.85 41.97 -29.88
CA ALA A 17 20.80 40.86 -29.67
C ALA A 17 21.38 40.63 -28.26
N PHE A 18 20.64 39.88 -27.43
CA PHE A 18 21.17 38.75 -26.66
C PHE A 18 20.03 37.73 -26.48
N ARG A 19 19.87 36.84 -27.47
CA ARG A 19 18.81 35.81 -27.54
C ARG A 19 19.39 34.40 -27.37
N ASP A 20 20.44 34.24 -26.58
CA ASP A 20 21.11 32.95 -26.36
C ASP A 20 21.20 32.61 -24.87
N HIS A 21 20.06 32.61 -24.15
CA HIS A 21 19.97 31.79 -22.95
C HIS A 21 19.43 30.42 -23.38
N PRO A 22 20.20 29.33 -23.24
CA PRO A 22 19.63 28.00 -23.39
C PRO A 22 18.52 27.90 -22.34
N GLY A 23 17.27 27.81 -22.80
CA GLY A 23 16.15 27.54 -21.93
C GLY A 23 16.47 26.32 -21.06
N PRO A 24 15.97 26.27 -19.80
CA PRO A 24 16.29 25.17 -18.91
C PRO A 24 16.03 23.84 -19.62
N PRO A 25 17.01 22.92 -19.62
CA PRO A 25 16.92 21.70 -20.40
C PRO A 25 15.63 20.93 -20.04
N PRO A 26 14.98 20.27 -21.02
CA PRO A 26 13.61 19.76 -20.90
C PRO A 26 13.41 18.66 -19.83
N PHE A 27 14.48 18.22 -19.18
CA PHE A 27 14.48 17.21 -18.12
C PHE A 27 14.21 17.78 -16.73
N HIS A 28 14.34 19.10 -16.51
CA HIS A 28 14.09 19.76 -15.22
C HIS A 28 12.72 19.41 -14.59
N PRO A 29 11.58 19.49 -15.30
CA PRO A 29 10.28 19.11 -14.71
C PRO A 29 10.18 17.61 -14.42
N MET A 30 10.89 16.76 -15.18
CA MET A 30 10.88 15.31 -14.95
C MET A 30 11.63 14.92 -13.67
N ILE A 31 12.72 15.63 -13.34
CA ILE A 31 13.45 15.43 -12.08
C ILE A 31 12.56 15.78 -10.88
N GLY A 32 11.81 16.88 -10.94
CA GLY A 32 10.87 17.24 -9.88
C GLY A 32 9.77 16.19 -9.69
N VAL A 33 9.17 15.72 -10.78
CA VAL A 33 8.12 14.69 -10.75
C VAL A 33 8.66 13.35 -10.26
N SER A 34 9.84 12.92 -10.71
CA SER A 34 10.44 11.65 -10.26
C SER A 34 10.83 11.69 -8.78
N MET A 35 11.35 12.83 -8.30
CA MET A 35 11.66 13.02 -6.88
C MET A 35 10.37 12.98 -6.02
N LEU A 36 9.31 13.67 -6.46
CA LEU A 36 8.01 13.64 -5.79
C LEU A 36 7.44 12.22 -5.73
N LEU A 37 7.49 11.47 -6.83
CA LEU A 37 7.03 10.08 -6.88
C LEU A 37 7.86 9.18 -5.96
N LEU A 38 9.17 9.38 -5.89
CA LEU A 38 10.05 8.65 -4.98
C LEU A 38 9.71 8.92 -3.51
N LEU A 39 9.49 10.18 -3.13
CA LEU A 39 9.07 10.55 -1.77
C LEU A 39 7.70 9.97 -1.43
N LEU A 40 6.76 10.02 -2.37
CA LEU A 40 5.43 9.43 -2.19
C LEU A 40 5.52 7.91 -1.98
N ALA A 41 6.33 7.22 -2.80
CA ALA A 41 6.56 5.80 -2.67
C ALA A 41 7.19 5.45 -1.32
N LEU A 42 8.21 6.19 -0.87
CA LEU A 42 8.82 6.02 0.45
C LEU A 42 7.80 6.24 1.58
N GLY A 43 6.96 7.27 1.47
CA GLY A 43 5.91 7.57 2.45
C GLY A 43 4.89 6.43 2.55
N VAL A 44 4.45 5.88 1.42
CA VAL A 44 3.55 4.72 1.37
C VAL A 44 4.21 3.49 1.99
N ILE A 45 5.47 3.19 1.65
CA ILE A 45 6.20 2.05 2.21
C ILE A 45 6.35 2.20 3.73
N ALA A 46 6.76 3.38 4.21
CA ALA A 46 6.87 3.66 5.64
C ALA A 46 5.53 3.52 6.36
N TYR A 47 4.45 4.06 5.78
CA TYR A 47 3.10 3.92 6.30
C TYR A 47 2.66 2.45 6.38
N LEU A 48 2.95 1.65 5.34
CA LEU A 48 2.64 0.22 5.31
C LEU A 48 3.45 -0.58 6.34
N LEU A 49 4.71 -0.21 6.60
CA LEU A 49 5.52 -0.84 7.64
C LEU A 49 5.00 -0.52 9.04
N VAL A 50 4.66 0.74 9.31
CA VAL A 50 4.10 1.17 10.60
C VAL A 50 2.70 0.59 10.83
N SER A 51 1.84 0.57 9.81
CA SER A 51 0.51 -0.04 9.92
C SER A 51 0.57 -1.57 10.05
N ARG A 52 1.56 -2.23 9.44
CA ARG A 52 1.81 -3.66 9.69
C ARG A 52 2.21 -3.94 11.13
N ALA A 53 3.04 -3.08 11.73
CA ALA A 53 3.47 -3.25 13.12
C ALA A 53 2.34 -3.04 14.14
N LYS A 54 1.32 -2.23 13.81
CA LYS A 54 0.20 -1.89 14.70
C LYS A 54 -1.05 -2.75 14.52
N GLY A 55 -0.98 -3.80 13.70
CA GLY A 55 -2.17 -4.55 13.24
C GLY A 55 -2.80 -3.81 12.07
N GLY A 56 -2.68 -4.40 10.89
CA GLY A 56 -3.09 -3.79 9.62
C GLY A 56 -4.59 -3.46 9.54
N PRO A 57 -5.01 -2.83 8.43
CA PRO A 57 -6.41 -2.51 8.22
C PRO A 57 -7.30 -3.75 8.32
N PRO A 58 -8.49 -3.68 8.94
CA PRO A 58 -9.35 -4.84 9.19
C PRO A 58 -9.69 -5.61 7.91
N TRP A 59 -9.79 -4.92 6.77
CA TRP A 59 -10.04 -5.54 5.46
C TRP A 59 -8.84 -6.29 4.86
N ALA A 60 -7.60 -5.88 5.15
CA ALA A 60 -6.39 -6.54 4.66
C ALA A 60 -6.06 -7.82 5.43
N HIS A 61 -6.62 -7.98 6.64
CA HIS A 61 -6.50 -9.19 7.43
C HIS A 61 -7.25 -10.37 6.82
N HIS A 62 -8.37 -10.16 6.13
CA HIS A 62 -9.13 -11.25 5.51
C HIS A 62 -8.39 -11.87 4.32
N ALA A 63 -7.81 -11.04 3.44
CA ALA A 63 -7.06 -11.52 2.28
C ALA A 63 -5.75 -12.23 2.67
N ARG A 64 -5.06 -11.76 3.72
CA ARG A 64 -3.82 -12.42 4.19
C ARG A 64 -4.08 -13.65 5.07
N ARG A 65 -5.17 -13.68 5.85
CA ARG A 65 -5.58 -14.88 6.61
C ARG A 65 -6.08 -16.00 5.71
N ALA A 66 -6.72 -15.70 4.58
CA ALA A 66 -7.11 -16.73 3.61
C ALA A 66 -5.91 -17.53 3.08
N HIS A 67 -4.74 -16.90 2.93
CA HIS A 67 -3.51 -17.56 2.50
C HIS A 67 -2.62 -18.08 3.65
N HIS A 68 -2.92 -17.75 4.91
CA HIS A 68 -2.14 -18.16 6.08
C HIS A 68 -3.02 -18.80 7.16
N GLN A 69 -4.14 -19.40 6.77
CA GLN A 69 -4.77 -20.38 7.64
C GLN A 69 -3.77 -21.54 7.74
N PRO A 70 -3.26 -21.89 8.93
CA PRO A 70 -2.36 -23.03 9.03
C PRO A 70 -3.09 -24.23 8.42
N PRO A 71 -2.43 -25.03 7.57
CA PRO A 71 -3.07 -26.16 6.87
C PRO A 71 -3.78 -27.10 7.85
N GLU A 72 -3.28 -27.15 9.10
CA GLU A 72 -3.89 -27.85 10.21
C GLU A 72 -5.30 -27.35 10.57
N ALA A 73 -5.55 -26.04 10.56
CA ALA A 73 -6.88 -25.51 10.89
C ALA A 73 -7.91 -25.81 9.80
N ALA A 74 -7.49 -25.83 8.53
CA ALA A 74 -8.35 -26.28 7.42
C ALA A 74 -8.65 -27.78 7.54
N ALA A 75 -7.65 -28.60 7.89
CA ALA A 75 -7.83 -30.03 8.11
C ALA A 75 -8.78 -30.34 9.29
N ARG A 76 -8.70 -29.59 10.40
CA ARG A 76 -9.65 -29.71 11.53
C ARG A 76 -11.09 -29.45 11.09
N GLN A 77 -11.30 -28.43 10.25
CA GLN A 77 -12.63 -28.06 9.78
C GLN A 77 -13.27 -29.15 8.90
N VAL A 78 -12.49 -29.72 7.96
CA VAL A 78 -12.96 -30.83 7.13
C VAL A 78 -13.26 -32.07 7.96
N LEU A 79 -12.43 -32.36 8.97
CA LEU A 79 -12.64 -33.49 9.87
C LEU A 79 -13.93 -33.32 10.71
N ALA A 80 -14.15 -32.12 11.25
CA ALA A 80 -15.36 -31.78 12.00
C ALA A 80 -16.62 -31.87 11.13
N GLU A 81 -16.56 -31.38 9.89
CA GLU A 81 -17.68 -31.41 8.95
C GLU A 81 -18.05 -32.86 8.60
N ARG A 82 -17.07 -33.72 8.34
CA ARG A 82 -17.31 -35.14 8.04
C ARG A 82 -17.86 -35.90 9.24
N PHE A 83 -17.38 -35.60 10.45
CA PHE A 83 -17.93 -36.17 11.67
C PHE A 83 -19.39 -35.75 11.88
N ALA A 84 -19.70 -34.46 11.68
CA ALA A 84 -21.05 -33.94 11.79
C ALA A 84 -22.00 -34.51 10.73
N ARG A 85 -21.49 -34.81 9.52
CA ARG A 85 -22.25 -35.48 8.46
C ARG A 85 -22.45 -36.98 8.72
N GLY A 86 -21.65 -37.57 9.61
CA GLY A 86 -21.64 -39.02 9.87
C GLY A 86 -20.82 -39.83 8.86
N ASP A 87 -20.01 -39.17 8.02
CA ASP A 87 -19.16 -39.82 7.01
C ASP A 87 -17.98 -40.57 7.64
N ILE A 88 -17.63 -40.26 8.90
CA ILE A 88 -16.54 -40.89 9.65
C ILE A 88 -17.02 -41.29 11.04
N SER A 89 -16.48 -42.40 11.55
CA SER A 89 -16.79 -42.89 12.89
C SER A 89 -16.10 -42.07 13.98
N VAL A 90 -16.57 -42.21 15.24
CA VAL A 90 -15.95 -41.55 16.41
C VAL A 90 -14.49 -41.97 16.58
N GLU A 91 -14.18 -43.27 16.41
CA GLU A 91 -12.83 -43.81 16.54
C GLU A 91 -11.88 -43.17 15.53
N GLU A 92 -12.30 -43.14 14.26
CA GLU A 92 -11.52 -42.54 13.17
C GLU A 92 -11.36 -41.02 13.33
N PHE A 93 -12.39 -40.35 13.85
CA PHE A 93 -12.30 -38.94 14.20
C PHE A 93 -11.25 -38.69 15.29
N LEU A 94 -11.22 -39.51 16.34
CA LEU A 94 -10.26 -39.37 17.45
C LEU A 94 -8.83 -39.67 17.02
N GLU A 95 -8.62 -40.71 16.20
CA GLU A 95 -7.32 -41.02 15.62
C GLU A 95 -6.79 -39.84 14.81
N ARG A 96 -7.60 -39.32 13.87
CA ARG A 96 -7.21 -38.18 13.01
C ARG A 96 -7.05 -36.88 13.78
N ALA A 97 -7.85 -36.66 14.82
CA ALA A 97 -7.72 -35.51 15.70
C ALA A 97 -6.41 -35.57 16.50
N SER A 98 -5.99 -36.76 16.95
CA SER A 98 -4.72 -36.96 17.66
C SER A 98 -3.50 -36.66 16.79
N VAL A 99 -3.50 -37.11 15.53
CA VAL A 99 -2.46 -36.80 14.53
C VAL A 99 -2.33 -35.30 14.32
N LEU A 100 -3.45 -34.58 14.43
CA LEU A 100 -3.52 -33.14 14.25
C LEU A 100 -3.32 -32.33 15.56
N ASN A 101 -2.90 -33.01 16.63
CA ASN A 101 -2.78 -32.51 18.01
C ASN A 101 -4.01 -31.68 18.43
N TRP A 102 -5.19 -32.15 18.03
CA TRP A 102 -6.45 -31.47 18.23
C TRP A 102 -7.28 -32.22 19.27
N THR A 103 -7.63 -31.52 20.35
CA THR A 103 -8.55 -32.01 21.38
C THR A 103 -9.92 -31.34 21.21
N PRO A 104 -10.95 -32.09 20.77
CA PRO A 104 -12.31 -31.59 20.69
C PRO A 104 -12.76 -31.07 22.07
N GLY A 105 -13.29 -29.85 22.14
CA GLY A 105 -13.79 -29.23 23.38
C GLY A 105 -12.78 -28.39 24.18
N ALA A 106 -11.48 -28.42 23.86
CA ALA A 106 -10.47 -27.64 24.61
C ALA A 106 -10.54 -26.10 24.37
N GLY A 107 -11.32 -25.64 23.39
CA GLY A 107 -11.41 -24.23 22.99
C GLY A 107 -12.55 -23.43 23.65
N GLU A 108 -13.46 -24.07 24.37
CA GLU A 108 -14.71 -23.42 24.83
C GLU A 108 -14.60 -22.75 26.22
N GLY A 109 -13.46 -22.93 26.91
CA GLY A 109 -13.29 -22.51 28.32
C GLY A 109 -12.78 -21.10 28.58
N LYS A 110 -12.49 -20.28 27.56
CA LYS A 110 -11.88 -18.94 27.75
C LYS A 110 -12.81 -17.79 27.32
N ARG A 111 -14.02 -17.76 27.90
CA ARG A 111 -14.90 -16.59 27.93
C ARG A 111 -15.47 -16.42 29.34
N ARG A 112 -14.70 -15.86 30.27
CA ARG A 112 -15.18 -15.05 31.40
C ARG A 112 -14.13 -14.02 31.75
#